data_AF-D5K8E7-F1
#
_entry.id   AF-D5K8E7-F1
#
_cell.length_a   1.000
_cell.length_b   1.000
_cell.length_c   1.000
_cell.angle_alpha   90.00
_cell.angle_beta   90.00
_cell.angle_gamma   90.00
#
_symmetry.space_group_name_H-M   'P 1'
#
loop_
_entity.id
_entity.type
_entity.pdbx_description
1 polymer ?
#
loop_
_entity_poly.entity_id
_entity_poly.type
_entity_poly.pdbx_seq_one_letter_code
_entity_poly.pdbx_strand_id
1 'polypeptide(L)'
;CWESPEDIDYKRPVYECHGCSDLAAEMAAALAAASIVFKDNKAYSQKLVHGARTLFKFSREQRGRYSASSTDAAKFYNSSSYWDEYIWGAAWLYYATGNSSYLQLATTPGLAKHAGAFWGGPYYGVLSWDNKLTGAQVLLSRLRLFLSPGYPYEEILHTFHNQTSIIMCSYLPSFRSFNRTKGGMIQLNHGNPQPLQYVVNAAFLATLYSDYLEAADTPGWYCGPNFYSRDELRNFAETQVDYILG
;
A
#
# COMPACT_ATOMS: atom_id res chain seq x y z
N CYS A 1 10.56 1.47 -30.34
CA CYS A 1 9.65 1.01 -31.40
C CYS A 1 8.32 1.73 -31.25
N TRP A 2 7.63 1.99 -32.34
CA TRP A 2 6.22 2.37 -32.34
C TRP A 2 5.54 1.46 -33.37
N GLU A 3 4.96 0.37 -32.88
CA GLU A 3 4.35 -0.70 -33.68
C GLU A 3 3.34 -1.44 -32.82
N SER A 4 2.45 -2.22 -33.45
CA SER A 4 1.53 -3.08 -32.74
C SER A 4 2.31 -4.22 -32.05
N PRO A 5 1.90 -4.68 -30.85
CA PRO A 5 2.65 -5.67 -30.10
C PRO A 5 2.79 -7.02 -30.81
N GLU A 6 1.87 -7.38 -31.72
CA GLU A 6 1.89 -8.57 -32.56
C GLU A 6 2.93 -8.52 -33.69
N ASP A 7 3.38 -7.33 -34.08
CA ASP A 7 4.34 -7.12 -35.17
C ASP A 7 5.80 -7.08 -34.68
N ILE A 8 6.01 -7.12 -33.35
CA ILE A 8 7.34 -7.08 -32.73
C ILE A 8 8.20 -8.26 -33.19
N ASP A 9 9.27 -7.96 -33.93
CA ASP A 9 10.22 -8.95 -34.47
C ASP A 9 11.56 -9.00 -33.71
N TYR A 10 11.81 -8.05 -32.80
CA TYR A 10 13.02 -8.00 -31.99
C TYR A 10 12.97 -8.94 -30.79
N LYS A 11 14.16 -9.34 -30.30
CA LYS A 11 14.28 -10.22 -29.13
C LYS A 11 13.73 -9.55 -27.87
N ARG A 12 12.90 -10.28 -27.11
CA ARG A 12 12.36 -9.88 -25.81
C ARG A 12 13.06 -10.68 -24.69
N PRO A 13 14.20 -10.20 -24.16
CA PRO A 13 14.96 -10.94 -23.16
C PRO A 13 14.16 -11.12 -21.86
N VAL A 14 14.40 -12.25 -21.19
CA VAL A 14 13.91 -12.50 -19.83
C VAL A 14 15.05 -12.23 -18.87
N TYR A 15 14.78 -11.43 -17.85
CA TYR A 15 15.73 -11.16 -16.77
C TYR A 15 15.29 -11.92 -15.53
N GLU A 16 16.21 -12.71 -14.99
CA GLU A 16 16.05 -13.37 -13.72
C GLU A 16 16.68 -12.54 -12.62
N CYS A 17 16.11 -12.65 -11.42
CA CYS A 17 16.64 -12.00 -10.26
C CYS A 17 16.77 -13.00 -9.12
N HIS A 18 17.94 -12.99 -8.48
CA HIS A 18 18.28 -13.88 -7.37
C HIS A 18 18.34 -13.16 -6.01
N GLY A 19 17.99 -11.87 -5.96
CA GLY A 19 17.98 -11.04 -4.76
C GLY A 19 17.13 -9.78 -4.94
N CYS A 20 15.81 -9.93 -4.94
CA CYS A 20 14.81 -8.87 -5.18
C CYS A 20 13.65 -9.00 -4.20
N SER A 21 13.91 -8.54 -2.99
CA SER A 21 12.98 -8.56 -1.89
C SER A 21 11.69 -7.80 -2.18
N ASP A 22 11.83 -6.59 -2.72
CA ASP A 22 10.74 -5.70 -3.10
C ASP A 22 9.80 -6.38 -4.11
N LEU A 23 10.33 -6.78 -5.27
CA LEU A 23 9.55 -7.41 -6.33
C LEU A 23 8.88 -8.71 -5.85
N ALA A 24 9.63 -9.59 -5.17
CA ALA A 24 9.09 -10.87 -4.72
C ALA A 24 8.06 -10.71 -3.58
N ALA A 25 8.23 -9.74 -2.68
CA ALA A 25 7.25 -9.47 -1.64
C ALA A 25 5.97 -8.84 -2.20
N GLU A 26 6.06 -7.96 -3.21
CA GLU A 26 4.88 -7.43 -3.90
C GLU A 26 4.14 -8.53 -4.68
N MET A 27 4.86 -9.41 -5.39
CA MET A 27 4.25 -10.57 -6.04
C MET A 27 3.57 -11.49 -5.01
N ALA A 28 4.17 -11.68 -3.84
CA ALA A 28 3.54 -12.45 -2.77
C ALA A 28 2.27 -11.79 -2.25
N ALA A 29 2.26 -10.46 -2.07
CA ALA A 29 1.08 -9.70 -1.69
C ALA A 29 -0.05 -9.87 -2.73
N ALA A 30 0.26 -9.72 -4.01
CA ALA A 30 -0.70 -9.89 -5.10
C ALA A 30 -1.31 -11.30 -5.15
N LEU A 31 -0.48 -12.35 -5.05
CA LEU A 31 -0.96 -13.74 -5.03
C LEU A 31 -1.79 -14.03 -3.77
N ALA A 32 -1.39 -13.51 -2.61
CA ALA A 32 -2.14 -13.66 -1.37
C ALA A 32 -3.50 -12.95 -1.45
N ALA A 33 -3.56 -11.71 -1.92
CA ALA A 33 -4.81 -10.98 -2.14
C ALA A 33 -5.72 -11.71 -3.14
N ALA A 34 -5.19 -12.13 -4.28
CA ALA A 34 -5.94 -12.89 -5.28
C ALA A 34 -6.50 -14.21 -4.74
N SER A 35 -5.76 -14.89 -3.85
CA SER A 35 -6.24 -16.15 -3.25
C SER A 35 -7.51 -15.98 -2.42
N ILE A 36 -7.73 -14.80 -1.84
CA ILE A 36 -8.94 -14.45 -1.10
C ILE A 36 -10.11 -14.25 -2.06
N VAL A 37 -9.88 -13.59 -3.20
CA VAL A 37 -10.90 -13.42 -4.26
C VAL A 37 -11.34 -14.77 -4.82
N PHE A 38 -10.40 -15.68 -5.07
CA PHE A 38 -10.69 -17.00 -5.65
C PHE A 38 -11.01 -18.09 -4.60
N LYS A 39 -11.42 -17.72 -3.39
CA LYS A 39 -11.63 -18.66 -2.27
C LYS A 39 -12.61 -19.80 -2.59
N ASP A 40 -13.61 -19.54 -3.44
CA ASP A 40 -14.58 -20.55 -3.86
C ASP A 40 -13.97 -21.61 -4.81
N ASN A 41 -12.96 -21.24 -5.59
CA ASN A 41 -12.13 -22.19 -6.31
C ASN A 41 -10.95 -22.62 -5.42
N LYS A 42 -11.23 -23.55 -4.50
CA LYS A 42 -10.27 -24.00 -3.47
C LYS A 42 -8.91 -24.41 -4.04
N ALA A 43 -8.88 -25.18 -5.12
CA ALA A 43 -7.64 -25.66 -5.73
C ALA A 43 -6.78 -24.49 -6.25
N TYR A 44 -7.42 -23.51 -6.91
CA TYR A 44 -6.72 -22.34 -7.41
C TYR A 44 -6.28 -21.40 -6.28
N SER A 45 -7.15 -21.12 -5.31
CA SER A 45 -6.81 -20.34 -4.11
C SER A 45 -5.60 -20.92 -3.37
N GLN A 46 -5.58 -22.24 -3.15
CA GLN A 46 -4.44 -22.91 -2.51
C GLN A 46 -3.15 -22.83 -3.35
N LYS A 47 -3.25 -22.92 -4.68
CA LYS A 47 -2.10 -22.71 -5.57
C LYS A 47 -1.53 -21.31 -5.44
N LEU A 48 -2.39 -20.28 -5.37
CA LEU A 48 -1.98 -18.89 -5.17
C LEU A 48 -1.34 -18.66 -3.80
N VAL A 49 -1.93 -19.19 -2.72
CA VAL A 49 -1.34 -19.13 -1.38
C VAL A 49 0.03 -19.81 -1.35
N HIS A 50 0.17 -20.97 -2.00
CA HIS A 50 1.46 -21.66 -2.10
C HIS A 50 2.51 -20.78 -2.79
N GLY A 51 2.18 -20.20 -3.94
CA GLY A 51 3.07 -19.26 -4.65
C GLY A 51 3.43 -18.05 -3.81
N ALA A 52 2.46 -17.45 -3.10
CA ALA A 52 2.67 -16.31 -2.23
C ALA A 52 3.67 -16.62 -1.10
N ARG A 53 3.51 -17.78 -0.43
CA ARG A 53 4.43 -18.23 0.63
C ARG A 53 5.84 -18.46 0.10
N THR A 54 5.97 -19.08 -1.07
CA THR A 54 7.27 -19.35 -1.71
C THR A 54 8.00 -18.06 -2.05
N LEU A 55 7.31 -17.10 -2.68
CA LEU A 55 7.90 -15.81 -3.06
C LEU A 55 8.24 -14.95 -1.84
N PHE A 56 7.39 -14.92 -0.81
CA PHE A 56 7.67 -14.17 0.40
C PHE A 56 8.82 -14.78 1.21
N LYS A 57 8.96 -16.11 1.21
CA LYS A 57 10.13 -16.77 1.79
C LYS A 57 11.40 -16.35 1.05
N PHE A 58 11.39 -16.45 -0.29
CA PHE A 58 12.50 -16.01 -1.14
C PHE A 58 12.87 -14.54 -0.88
N SER A 59 11.88 -13.64 -0.83
CA SER A 59 12.11 -12.20 -0.63
C SER A 59 12.85 -11.90 0.67
N ARG A 60 12.59 -12.69 1.73
CA ARG A 60 13.18 -12.55 3.06
C ARG A 60 14.58 -13.17 3.19
N GLU A 61 14.81 -14.29 2.51
CA GLU A 61 16.07 -15.05 2.54
C GLU A 61 17.12 -14.47 1.58
N GLN A 62 16.70 -14.05 0.38
CA GLN A 62 17.57 -13.50 -0.67
C GLN A 62 17.38 -12.00 -0.78
N ARG A 63 18.00 -11.26 0.15
CA ARG A 63 17.75 -9.83 0.31
C ARG A 63 18.42 -8.99 -0.76
N GLY A 64 17.65 -8.08 -1.36
CA GLY A 64 18.16 -7.09 -2.30
C GLY A 64 17.04 -6.26 -2.91
N ARG A 65 17.38 -5.12 -3.51
CA ARG A 65 16.43 -4.41 -4.37
C ARG A 65 16.56 -4.95 -5.79
N TYR A 66 15.46 -5.19 -6.47
CA TYR A 66 15.51 -5.68 -7.85
C TYR A 66 16.22 -4.71 -8.82
N SER A 67 16.25 -3.41 -8.48
CA SER A 67 16.90 -2.36 -9.25
C SER A 67 18.27 -1.93 -8.68
N ALA A 68 18.88 -2.71 -7.79
CA ALA A 68 20.12 -2.33 -7.10
C ALA A 68 21.35 -2.21 -8.03
N SER A 69 21.44 -3.05 -9.06
CA SER A 69 22.34 -2.84 -10.19
C SER A 69 21.66 -1.90 -11.18
N SER A 70 22.41 -1.07 -11.91
CA SER A 70 21.93 -0.15 -12.96
C SER A 70 21.31 -0.87 -14.18
N THR A 71 20.38 -1.79 -13.90
CA THR A 71 19.57 -2.56 -14.81
C THR A 71 18.66 -1.62 -15.58
N ASP A 72 18.16 -2.09 -16.73
CA ASP A 72 17.18 -1.32 -17.48
C ASP A 72 15.92 -1.05 -16.64
N ALA A 73 15.53 -1.99 -15.76
CA ALA A 73 14.43 -1.79 -14.82
C ALA A 73 14.65 -0.54 -13.93
N ALA A 74 15.87 -0.29 -13.44
CA ALA A 74 16.18 0.89 -12.63
C ALA A 74 15.96 2.22 -13.37
N LYS A 75 15.98 2.24 -14.71
CA LYS A 75 15.71 3.45 -15.50
C LYS A 75 14.22 3.79 -15.58
N PHE A 76 13.35 2.80 -15.41
CA PHE A 76 11.90 2.95 -15.55
C PHE A 76 11.18 2.87 -14.20
N TYR A 77 11.52 1.86 -13.40
CA TYR A 77 10.93 1.56 -12.10
C TYR A 77 12.06 1.32 -11.08
N ASN A 78 12.67 2.40 -10.59
CA ASN A 78 13.70 2.27 -9.56
C ASN A 78 13.11 2.07 -8.16
N SER A 79 13.45 0.97 -7.51
CA SER A 79 13.08 0.71 -6.12
C SER A 79 13.82 1.62 -5.13
N SER A 80 13.06 2.25 -4.25
CA SER A 80 13.61 3.01 -3.12
C SER A 80 13.95 2.13 -1.92
N SER A 81 13.17 1.08 -1.65
CA SER A 81 13.19 0.26 -0.45
C SER A 81 12.53 -1.10 -0.71
N TYR A 82 12.70 -2.05 0.22
CA TYR A 82 11.93 -3.30 0.25
C TYR A 82 11.22 -3.50 1.61
N TRP A 83 11.38 -2.57 2.55
CA TRP A 83 10.93 -2.73 3.94
C TRP A 83 9.42 -2.59 4.07
N ASP A 84 8.82 -1.68 3.31
CA ASP A 84 7.38 -1.49 3.22
C ASP A 84 6.68 -2.68 2.56
N GLU A 85 7.30 -3.32 1.56
CA GLU A 85 6.81 -4.53 0.92
C GLU A 85 6.79 -5.72 1.88
N TYR A 86 7.71 -5.79 2.85
CA TYR A 86 7.63 -6.83 3.88
C TYR A 86 6.41 -6.66 4.77
N ILE A 87 6.07 -5.42 5.14
CA ILE A 87 4.86 -5.16 5.95
C ILE A 87 3.61 -5.47 5.12
N TRP A 88 3.59 -5.00 3.86
CA TRP A 88 2.50 -5.22 2.91
C TRP A 88 2.25 -6.71 2.61
N GLY A 89 3.29 -7.43 2.20
CA GLY A 89 3.22 -8.86 1.89
C GLY A 89 2.88 -9.72 3.10
N ALA A 90 3.43 -9.39 4.28
CA ALA A 90 3.07 -10.08 5.52
C ALA A 90 1.60 -9.84 5.90
N ALA A 91 1.10 -8.61 5.78
CA ALA A 91 -0.30 -8.31 6.05
C ALA A 91 -1.23 -9.12 5.14
N TRP A 92 -0.98 -9.14 3.82
CA TRP A 92 -1.80 -9.92 2.88
C TRP A 92 -1.70 -11.44 3.12
N LEU A 93 -0.52 -11.96 3.42
CA LEU A 93 -0.36 -13.38 3.76
C LEU A 93 -1.10 -13.75 5.05
N TYR A 94 -1.13 -12.84 6.03
CA TYR A 94 -1.97 -13.04 7.21
C TYR A 94 -3.46 -13.13 6.82
N TYR A 95 -3.99 -12.20 6.04
CA TYR A 95 -5.38 -12.26 5.57
C TYR A 95 -5.70 -13.51 4.75
N ALA A 96 -4.76 -13.96 3.91
CA ALA A 96 -4.95 -15.13 3.06
C ALA A 96 -4.88 -16.46 3.83
N THR A 97 -4.15 -16.51 4.94
CA THR A 97 -3.80 -17.78 5.60
C THR A 97 -4.21 -17.93 7.05
N GLY A 98 -4.50 -16.81 7.74
CA GLY A 98 -4.71 -16.76 9.19
C GLY A 98 -3.46 -17.08 10.02
N ASN A 99 -2.29 -17.25 9.40
CA ASN A 99 -1.07 -17.60 10.14
C ASN A 99 -0.51 -16.37 10.88
N SER A 100 -0.55 -16.41 12.21
CA SER A 100 -0.15 -15.32 13.10
C SER A 100 1.34 -14.94 13.00
N SER A 101 2.20 -15.81 12.47
CA SER A 101 3.61 -15.46 12.24
C SER A 101 3.77 -14.31 11.24
N TYR A 102 2.87 -14.21 10.25
CA TYR A 102 2.86 -13.09 9.32
C TYR A 102 2.38 -11.80 9.98
N LEU A 103 1.36 -11.87 10.84
CA LEU A 103 0.94 -10.71 11.62
C LEU A 103 2.05 -10.23 12.54
N GLN A 104 2.71 -11.13 13.26
CA GLN A 104 3.85 -10.82 14.12
C GLN A 104 4.97 -10.12 13.34
N LEU A 105 5.24 -10.59 12.11
CA LEU A 105 6.20 -9.94 11.23
C LEU A 105 5.72 -8.54 10.83
N ALA A 106 4.50 -8.40 10.32
CA ALA A 106 3.93 -7.12 9.89
C ALA A 106 3.92 -6.05 11.00
N THR A 107 3.79 -6.49 12.26
CA THR A 107 3.80 -5.62 13.44
C THR A 107 5.13 -5.62 14.18
N THR A 108 6.23 -6.03 13.54
CA THR A 108 7.57 -5.96 14.15
C THR A 108 8.04 -4.50 14.18
N PRO A 109 8.37 -3.91 15.36
CA PRO A 109 8.78 -2.51 15.45
C PRO A 109 9.97 -2.14 14.57
N GLY A 110 10.95 -3.05 14.43
CA GLY A 110 12.10 -2.86 13.55
C GLY A 110 11.73 -2.73 12.07
N LEU A 111 10.73 -3.48 11.59
CA LEU A 111 10.26 -3.35 10.21
C LEU A 111 9.54 -2.02 10.01
N ALA A 112 8.63 -1.65 10.93
CA ALA A 112 7.96 -0.34 10.90
C ALA A 112 8.97 0.82 10.85
N LYS A 113 10.03 0.74 11.65
CA LYS A 113 11.10 1.75 11.68
C LYS A 113 11.84 1.85 10.35
N HIS A 114 12.27 0.72 9.77
CA HIS A 114 13.00 0.72 8.50
C HIS A 114 12.12 1.11 7.30
N ALA A 115 10.83 0.78 7.34
CA ALA A 115 9.86 1.15 6.30
C ALA A 115 9.49 2.64 6.31
N GLY A 116 9.94 3.41 7.30
CA GLY A 116 9.63 4.83 7.36
C GLY A 116 8.40 5.19 8.20
N ALA A 117 7.79 4.26 8.95
CA ALA A 117 6.50 4.47 9.60
C ALA A 117 6.45 5.62 10.63
N PHE A 118 7.60 5.95 11.23
CA PHE A 118 7.75 7.00 12.23
C PHE A 118 8.37 8.30 11.67
N TRP A 119 8.58 8.37 10.36
CA TRP A 119 9.23 9.49 9.70
C TRP A 119 8.21 10.35 8.95
N GLY A 120 8.49 11.64 8.82
CA GLY A 120 7.76 12.53 7.92
C GLY A 120 8.47 12.68 6.58
N GLY A 121 7.86 13.41 5.66
CA GLY A 121 8.49 13.76 4.39
C GLY A 121 7.47 14.05 3.31
N PRO A 122 7.90 14.60 2.16
CA PRO A 122 7.00 14.98 1.08
C PRO A 122 6.21 13.78 0.51
N TYR A 123 6.78 12.57 0.53
CA TYR A 123 6.13 11.36 0.01
C TYR A 123 5.49 10.49 1.09
N TYR A 124 5.50 10.93 2.36
CA TYR A 124 4.79 10.22 3.41
C TYR A 124 3.28 10.29 3.17
N GLY A 125 2.55 9.19 3.33
CA GLY A 125 1.12 9.13 3.01
C GLY A 125 0.82 9.00 1.52
N VAL A 126 1.81 8.77 0.65
CA VAL A 126 1.59 8.59 -0.79
C VAL A 126 1.75 7.11 -1.16
N LEU A 127 0.63 6.43 -1.46
CA LEU A 127 0.64 5.06 -1.99
C LEU A 127 1.03 5.07 -3.47
N SER A 128 1.97 4.21 -3.83
CA SER A 128 2.42 4.04 -5.21
C SER A 128 2.93 2.62 -5.45
N TRP A 129 3.36 2.32 -6.67
CA TRP A 129 4.05 1.07 -6.98
C TRP A 129 5.35 0.92 -6.17
N ASP A 130 6.01 2.03 -5.78
CA ASP A 130 7.29 2.06 -5.06
C ASP A 130 7.14 2.26 -3.54
N ASN A 131 6.04 2.80 -3.03
CA ASN A 131 5.80 2.92 -1.59
C ASN A 131 4.45 2.31 -1.18
N LYS A 132 4.50 1.22 -0.41
CA LYS A 132 3.32 0.47 0.05
C LYS A 132 2.96 0.74 1.50
N LEU A 133 3.75 1.53 2.22
CA LEU A 133 3.59 1.75 3.66
C LEU A 133 2.19 2.27 4.01
N THR A 134 1.72 3.30 3.30
CA THR A 134 0.39 3.88 3.53
C THR A 134 -0.72 2.86 3.35
N GLY A 135 -0.64 2.04 2.28
CA GLY A 135 -1.60 0.97 2.03
C GLY A 135 -1.57 -0.10 3.13
N ALA A 136 -0.37 -0.49 3.57
CA ALA A 136 -0.20 -1.44 4.65
C ALA A 136 -0.73 -0.92 5.99
N GLN A 137 -0.53 0.36 6.30
CA GLN A 137 -1.06 1.02 7.50
C GLN A 137 -2.60 1.03 7.51
N VAL A 138 -3.24 1.37 6.38
CA VAL A 138 -4.70 1.31 6.23
C VAL A 138 -5.21 -0.13 6.40
N LEU A 139 -4.55 -1.10 5.77
CA LEU A 139 -4.90 -2.52 5.85
C LEU A 139 -4.76 -3.09 7.28
N LEU A 140 -3.75 -2.67 8.03
CA LEU A 140 -3.53 -3.09 9.43
C LEU A 140 -4.41 -2.29 10.41
N SER A 141 -4.80 -1.06 10.06
CA SER A 141 -5.82 -0.31 10.82
C SER A 141 -7.15 -1.05 10.84
N ARG A 142 -7.55 -1.63 9.71
CA ARG A 142 -8.72 -2.53 9.62
C ARG A 142 -8.64 -3.66 10.65
N LEU A 143 -7.48 -4.30 10.73
CA LEU A 143 -7.27 -5.42 11.63
C LEU A 143 -7.45 -5.00 13.09
N ARG A 144 -6.90 -3.84 13.46
CA ARG A 144 -7.06 -3.27 14.79
C ARG A 144 -8.52 -2.97 15.11
N LEU A 145 -9.22 -2.30 14.20
CA LEU A 145 -10.62 -1.88 14.38
C LEU A 145 -11.57 -3.08 14.53
N PHE A 146 -11.38 -4.16 13.76
CA PHE A 146 -12.34 -5.26 13.74
C PHE A 146 -11.95 -6.47 14.59
N LEU A 147 -10.67 -6.80 14.68
CA LEU A 147 -10.22 -8.00 15.39
C LEU A 147 -9.55 -7.69 16.72
N SER A 148 -8.99 -6.49 16.90
CA SER A 148 -8.31 -6.05 18.12
C SER A 148 -7.43 -7.16 18.75
N PRO A 149 -6.42 -7.68 18.03
CA PRO A 149 -5.72 -8.91 18.42
C PRO A 149 -4.88 -8.78 19.70
N GLY A 150 -4.76 -7.57 20.27
CA GLY A 150 -4.11 -7.34 21.56
C GLY A 150 -2.59 -7.54 21.53
N TYR A 151 -2.03 -7.92 22.68
CA TYR A 151 -0.59 -8.19 22.81
C TYR A 151 -0.17 -9.43 22.00
N PRO A 152 0.98 -9.43 21.29
CA PRO A 152 2.02 -8.38 21.23
C PRO A 152 1.85 -7.38 20.08
N TYR A 153 0.70 -7.37 19.41
CA TYR A 153 0.49 -6.64 18.15
C TYR A 153 0.04 -5.19 18.36
N GLU A 154 -0.65 -4.92 19.46
CA GLU A 154 -1.39 -3.66 19.70
C GLU A 154 -0.52 -2.40 19.57
N GLU A 155 0.72 -2.40 20.04
CA GLU A 155 1.58 -1.21 20.01
C GLU A 155 1.80 -0.68 18.58
N ILE A 156 2.16 -1.58 17.66
CA ILE A 156 2.41 -1.22 16.26
C ILE A 156 1.11 -1.02 15.51
N LEU A 157 0.06 -1.79 15.80
CA LEU A 157 -1.26 -1.57 15.21
C LEU A 157 -1.84 -0.21 15.60
N HIS A 158 -1.72 0.20 16.87
CA HIS A 158 -2.13 1.52 17.35
C HIS A 158 -1.34 2.62 16.64
N THR A 159 -0.02 2.43 16.50
CA THR A 159 0.84 3.36 15.75
C THR A 159 0.37 3.50 14.31
N PHE A 160 0.18 2.39 13.58
CA PHE A 160 -0.27 2.44 12.18
C PHE A 160 -1.66 3.06 12.04
N HIS A 161 -2.55 2.82 13.00
CA HIS A 161 -3.85 3.47 13.04
C HIS A 161 -3.74 4.98 13.21
N ASN A 162 -2.92 5.45 14.15
CA ASN A 162 -2.69 6.88 14.36
C ASN A 162 -2.05 7.55 13.12
N GLN A 163 -1.06 6.88 12.50
CA GLN A 163 -0.48 7.37 11.25
C GLN A 163 -1.49 7.41 10.11
N THR A 164 -2.36 6.40 10.01
CA THR A 164 -3.47 6.41 9.04
C THR A 164 -4.37 7.61 9.28
N SER A 165 -4.78 7.89 10.52
CA SER A 165 -5.58 9.08 10.85
C SER A 165 -4.88 10.37 10.43
N ILE A 166 -3.57 10.52 10.69
CA ILE A 166 -2.78 11.69 10.29
C ILE A 166 -2.73 11.83 8.76
N ILE A 167 -2.53 10.73 8.04
CA ILE A 167 -2.51 10.71 6.57
C ILE A 167 -3.88 11.11 6.01
N MET A 168 -4.97 10.59 6.56
CA MET A 168 -6.32 10.97 6.14
C MET A 168 -6.60 12.46 6.38
N CYS A 169 -6.14 13.02 7.50
CA CYS A 169 -6.16 14.47 7.71
C CYS A 169 -5.39 15.22 6.62
N SER A 170 -4.19 14.73 6.28
CA SER A 170 -3.32 15.38 5.29
C SER A 170 -3.93 15.48 3.89
N TYR A 171 -4.89 14.61 3.55
CA TYR A 171 -5.61 14.65 2.29
C TYR A 171 -6.68 15.75 2.25
N LEU A 172 -7.22 16.19 3.39
CA LEU A 172 -8.32 17.16 3.42
C LEU A 172 -7.83 18.57 3.05
N PRO A 173 -8.66 19.38 2.36
CA PRO A 173 -8.26 20.71 1.86
C PRO A 173 -7.92 21.72 2.96
N SER A 174 -8.40 21.50 4.19
CA SER A 174 -8.06 22.31 5.36
C SER A 174 -6.59 22.20 5.77
N PHE A 175 -5.88 21.18 5.29
CA PHE A 175 -4.47 20.93 5.62
C PHE A 175 -3.56 21.32 4.45
N ARG A 176 -2.38 21.84 4.78
CA ARG A 176 -1.37 22.28 3.79
C ARG A 176 -0.30 21.23 3.53
N SER A 177 -0.57 19.97 3.87
CA SER A 177 0.39 18.87 3.68
C SER A 177 0.63 18.57 2.21
N PHE A 178 -0.41 18.68 1.38
CA PHE A 178 -0.31 18.55 -0.07
C PHE A 178 -0.86 19.81 -0.75
N ASN A 179 -0.18 20.23 -1.81
CA ASN A 179 -0.68 21.31 -2.66
C ASN A 179 -1.91 20.85 -3.45
N ARG A 180 -2.68 21.82 -3.95
CA ARG A 180 -3.81 21.57 -4.84
C ARG A 180 -3.73 22.46 -6.07
N THR A 181 -4.23 21.97 -7.20
CA THR A 181 -4.42 22.82 -8.38
C THR A 181 -5.53 23.84 -8.14
N LYS A 182 -5.63 24.86 -9.01
CA LYS A 182 -6.73 25.84 -8.96
C LYS A 182 -8.11 25.18 -9.08
N GLY A 183 -8.21 24.02 -9.76
CA GLY A 183 -9.44 23.25 -9.90
C GLY A 183 -9.68 22.25 -8.76
N GLY A 184 -8.87 22.26 -7.70
CA GLY A 184 -9.10 21.46 -6.50
C GLY A 184 -8.42 20.09 -6.46
N MET A 185 -7.79 19.61 -7.54
CA MET A 185 -7.07 18.33 -7.53
C MET A 185 -5.85 18.35 -6.58
N ILE A 186 -5.72 17.34 -5.73
CA ILE A 186 -4.56 17.13 -4.83
C ILE A 186 -3.29 16.79 -5.62
N GLN A 187 -2.14 17.35 -5.20
CA GLN A 187 -0.84 17.16 -5.85
C GLN A 187 0.09 16.32 -4.98
N LEU A 188 0.00 14.99 -5.12
CA LEU A 188 0.78 14.01 -4.34
C LEU A 188 2.17 13.72 -4.95
N ASN A 189 2.35 13.98 -6.25
CA ASN A 189 3.62 13.76 -6.96
C ASN A 189 4.51 15.01 -7.04
N HIS A 190 4.25 16.03 -6.21
CA HIS A 190 5.07 17.26 -6.11
C HIS A 190 5.37 17.98 -7.45
N GLY A 191 4.41 17.95 -8.38
CA GLY A 191 4.54 18.58 -9.69
C GLY A 191 5.23 17.74 -10.76
N ASN A 192 5.66 16.53 -10.45
CA ASN A 192 6.16 15.58 -11.44
C ASN A 192 5.03 15.03 -12.35
N PRO A 193 5.35 14.48 -13.53
CA PRO A 193 4.37 13.91 -14.47
C PRO A 193 3.48 12.82 -13.85
N GLN A 194 2.36 12.51 -14.52
CA GLN A 194 1.39 11.46 -14.14
C GLN A 194 0.77 11.63 -12.72
N PRO A 195 0.20 12.81 -12.39
CA PRO A 195 -0.33 13.05 -11.05
C PRO A 195 -1.58 12.19 -10.74
N LEU A 196 -2.38 11.83 -11.75
CA LEU A 196 -3.69 11.21 -11.56
C LEU A 196 -3.62 9.83 -10.90
N GLN A 197 -2.59 9.02 -11.16
CA GLN A 197 -2.47 7.71 -10.51
C GLN A 197 -2.39 7.83 -8.98
N TYR A 198 -1.68 8.85 -8.49
CA TYR A 198 -1.56 9.09 -7.06
C TYR A 198 -2.85 9.64 -6.47
N VAL A 199 -3.55 10.51 -7.21
CA VAL A 199 -4.85 11.04 -6.85
C VAL A 199 -5.87 9.91 -6.66
N VAL A 200 -5.95 8.98 -7.61
CA VAL A 200 -6.83 7.80 -7.51
C VAL A 200 -6.45 6.92 -6.32
N ASN A 201 -5.16 6.67 -6.08
CA ASN A 201 -4.72 5.89 -4.92
C ASN A 201 -5.13 6.56 -3.59
N ALA A 202 -4.98 7.87 -3.46
CA ALA A 202 -5.39 8.61 -2.27
C ALA A 202 -6.91 8.59 -2.08
N ALA A 203 -7.67 8.79 -3.16
CA ALA A 203 -9.13 8.67 -3.14
C ALA A 203 -9.57 7.27 -2.69
N PHE A 204 -8.98 6.22 -3.27
CA PHE A 204 -9.26 4.83 -2.90
C PHE A 204 -8.99 4.55 -1.41
N LEU A 205 -7.83 4.99 -0.89
CA LEU A 205 -7.49 4.80 0.52
C LEU A 205 -8.41 5.59 1.46
N ALA A 206 -8.82 6.81 1.07
CA ALA A 206 -9.76 7.62 1.84
C ALA A 206 -11.15 6.96 1.91
N THR A 207 -11.67 6.48 0.78
CA THR A 207 -12.93 5.70 0.74
C THR A 207 -12.82 4.46 1.61
N LEU A 208 -11.74 3.67 1.46
CA LEU A 208 -11.55 2.43 2.20
C LEU A 208 -11.48 2.65 3.71
N TYR A 209 -10.78 3.69 4.16
CA TYR A 209 -10.72 4.02 5.58
C TYR A 209 -12.06 4.54 6.11
N SER A 210 -12.80 5.33 5.32
CA SER A 210 -14.17 5.72 5.65
C SER A 210 -15.08 4.51 5.87
N ASP A 211 -15.02 3.52 4.98
CA ASP A 211 -15.78 2.27 5.10
C ASP A 211 -15.38 1.48 6.36
N TYR A 212 -14.09 1.51 6.74
CA TYR A 212 -13.66 0.88 7.99
C TYR A 212 -14.21 1.58 9.22
N LEU A 213 -14.24 2.92 9.23
CA LEU A 213 -14.85 3.68 10.31
C LEU A 213 -16.36 3.40 10.40
N GLU A 214 -17.05 3.35 9.26
CA GLU A 214 -18.48 3.02 9.21
C GLU A 214 -18.76 1.62 9.77
N ALA A 215 -18.04 0.60 9.31
CA ALA A 215 -18.21 -0.76 9.78
C ALA A 215 -17.80 -0.97 11.24
N ALA A 216 -16.96 -0.09 11.80
CA ALA A 216 -16.59 -0.08 13.21
C ALA A 216 -17.52 0.81 14.07
N ASP A 217 -18.65 1.27 13.53
CA ASP A 217 -19.57 2.23 14.16
C ASP A 217 -18.87 3.48 14.72
N THR A 218 -17.82 3.91 14.02
CA THR A 218 -17.03 5.09 14.36
C THR A 218 -17.49 6.25 13.47
N PRO A 219 -18.04 7.34 14.04
CA PRO A 219 -18.64 8.42 13.24
C PRO A 219 -17.61 9.27 12.49
N GLY A 220 -16.34 9.21 12.88
CA GLY A 220 -15.29 10.04 12.32
C GLY A 220 -13.99 9.91 13.09
N TRP A 221 -13.06 10.84 12.88
CA TRP A 221 -11.79 10.85 13.59
C TRP A 221 -11.33 12.28 13.88
N TYR A 222 -10.32 12.40 14.73
CA TYR A 222 -9.77 13.69 15.12
C TYR A 222 -8.51 14.02 14.31
N CYS A 223 -8.47 15.23 13.79
CA CYS A 223 -7.29 15.85 13.21
C CYS A 223 -6.82 16.97 14.13
N GLY A 224 -5.97 16.61 15.10
CA GLY A 224 -5.62 17.51 16.21
C GLY A 224 -6.85 17.80 17.09
N PRO A 225 -7.21 19.06 17.34
CA PRO A 225 -8.37 19.40 18.17
C PRO A 225 -9.72 19.27 17.45
N ASN A 226 -9.72 19.10 16.12
CA ASN A 226 -10.92 19.18 15.30
C ASN A 226 -11.43 17.78 14.93
N PHE A 227 -12.73 17.57 15.11
CA PHE A 227 -13.42 16.35 14.67
C PHE A 227 -13.85 16.48 13.20
N TYR A 228 -13.67 15.41 12.43
CA TYR A 228 -14.14 15.28 11.05
C TYR A 228 -15.02 14.03 10.93
N SER A 229 -16.18 14.17 10.27
CA SER A 229 -17.03 13.02 9.94
C SER A 229 -16.31 12.10 8.96
N ARG A 230 -16.58 10.79 9.01
CA ARG A 230 -16.14 9.84 7.98
C ARG A 230 -16.59 10.24 6.56
N ASP A 231 -17.69 11.00 6.43
CA ASP A 231 -18.21 11.47 5.15
C ASP A 231 -17.27 12.48 4.47
N GLU A 232 -16.44 13.19 5.24
CA GLU A 232 -15.43 14.12 4.69
C GLU A 232 -14.41 13.39 3.81
N LEU A 233 -14.10 12.12 4.11
CA LEU A 233 -13.23 11.28 3.27
C LEU A 233 -13.92 10.83 1.99
N ARG A 234 -15.21 10.50 2.07
CA ARG A 234 -16.01 10.14 0.89
C ARG A 234 -16.13 11.35 -0.04
N ASN A 235 -16.49 12.51 0.50
CA ASN A 235 -16.54 13.76 -0.25
C ASN A 235 -15.18 14.10 -0.88
N PHE A 236 -14.08 13.95 -0.14
CA PHE A 236 -12.74 14.12 -0.71
C PHE A 236 -12.52 13.15 -1.89
N ALA A 237 -12.76 11.86 -1.71
CA ALA A 237 -12.55 10.86 -2.76
C ALA A 237 -13.42 11.14 -4.00
N GLU A 238 -14.70 11.44 -3.83
CA GLU A 238 -15.63 11.82 -4.89
C GLU A 238 -15.11 13.02 -5.68
N THR A 239 -14.75 14.12 -5.01
CA THR A 239 -14.21 15.31 -5.71
C THR A 239 -12.95 15.01 -6.52
N GLN A 240 -12.12 14.07 -6.08
CA GLN A 240 -10.91 13.68 -6.81
C GLN A 240 -11.24 12.80 -8.03
N VAL A 241 -12.23 11.93 -7.92
CA VAL A 241 -12.71 11.11 -9.04
C VAL A 241 -13.46 11.96 -10.06
N ASP A 242 -14.34 12.85 -9.61
CA ASP A 242 -15.07 13.79 -10.47
C ASP A 242 -14.11 14.68 -11.25
N TYR A 243 -13.05 15.18 -10.61
CA TYR A 243 -12.00 15.94 -11.32
C TYR A 243 -11.39 15.16 -12.51
N ILE A 244 -11.25 13.84 -12.38
CA ILE A 244 -10.69 12.97 -13.43
C ILE A 244 -11.73 12.71 -14.54
N LEU A 245 -13.00 12.58 -14.17
CA LEU A 245 -14.09 12.30 -15.10
C LEU A 245 -14.55 13.53 -15.89
N GLY A 246 -14.27 14.74 -15.39
CA GLY A 246 -14.61 16.02 -16.02
C GLY A 246 -16.01 16.51 -15.68
#